data_AF-A0A941Y3S5-F1
#
_entry.id   AF-A0A941Y3S5-F1
#
_cell.length_a   1.000
_cell.length_b   1.000
_cell.length_c   1.000
_cell.angle_alpha   90.00
_cell.angle_beta   90.00
_cell.angle_gamma   90.00
#
_symmetry.space_group_name_H-M   'P 1'
#
loop_
_entity.id
_entity.type
_entity.pdbx_description
1 polymer ?
#
loop_
_entity_poly.entity_id
_entity_poly.type
_entity_poly.pdbx_seq_one_letter_code
_entity_poly.pdbx_strand_id
1 'polypeptide(L)' 'MIAPHTTGHERAKDGTLLRVDCEHGISWVATHYDLNLRVIQQARGSDEDVHRLVAGWAQG' A
#
# COMPACT_ATOMS: atom_id res chain seq x y z
N MET A 1 9.33 4.00 3.51
CA MET A 1 8.87 4.41 2.17
C MET A 1 8.89 3.19 1.30
N ILE A 2 7.72 2.71 0.88
CA ILE A 2 7.65 1.69 -0.17
C ILE A 2 8.02 2.38 -1.48
N ALA A 3 9.15 1.98 -2.07
CA ALA A 3 9.62 2.59 -3.31
C ALA A 3 8.74 2.12 -4.49
N PRO A 4 8.60 2.92 -5.56
CA PRO A 4 7.95 2.47 -6.79
C PRO A 4 8.53 1.14 -7.29
N HIS A 5 7.70 0.31 -7.93
CA HIS A 5 8.09 -1.00 -8.46
C HIS A 5 8.55 -2.02 -7.40
N THR A 6 8.25 -1.80 -6.11
CA THR A 6 8.67 -2.71 -5.03
C THR A 6 7.50 -3.18 -4.19
N THR A 7 7.51 -4.46 -3.82
CA THR A 7 6.60 -4.98 -2.80
C THR A 7 7.16 -4.66 -1.42
N GLY A 8 6.30 -4.61 -0.41
CA GLY A 8 6.74 -4.36 0.95
C GLY A 8 5.63 -3.90 1.87
N HIS A 9 6.05 -3.43 3.04
CA HIS A 9 5.15 -2.84 4.02
C HIS A 9 5.82 -1.65 4.70
N GLU A 10 5.00 -0.71 5.16
CA GLU A 10 5.46 0.41 5.97
C GLU A 10 4.36 0.89 6.92
N ARG A 11 4.75 1.66 7.94
CA ARG A 11 3.78 2.36 8.78
C ARG A 11 3.54 3.76 8.22
N ALA A 12 2.27 4.16 8.15
CA ALA A 12 1.88 5.55 7.92
C ALA A 12 2.18 6.40 9.17
N LYS A 13 2.05 7.72 9.05
CA LYS A 13 2.34 8.66 10.16
C LYS A 13 1.42 8.45 11.37
N ASP A 14 0.17 8.10 11.14
CA ASP A 14 -0.81 7.76 12.18
C ASP A 14 -0.54 6.38 12.84
N GLY A 15 0.47 5.65 12.40
CA GLY A 15 0.88 4.35 12.92
C GLY A 15 0.17 3.15 12.29
N THR A 16 -0.80 3.37 11.39
CA THR A 16 -1.46 2.32 10.61
C THR A 16 -0.49 1.63 9.66
N LEU A 17 -0.83 0.42 9.20
CA LEU A 17 0.05 -0.41 8.37
C LEU A 17 -0.37 -0.35 6.90
N LEU A 18 0.58 -0.10 6.02
CA LEU A 18 0.44 -0.17 4.57
C LEU A 18 1.22 -1.38 4.05
N ARG A 19 0.64 -2.10 3.10
CA ARG A 19 1.31 -3.21 2.41
C ARG A 19 1.05 -3.13 0.91
N VAL A 20 2.09 -3.37 0.12
CA VAL A 20 2.04 -3.45 -1.34
C VAL A 20 2.53 -4.83 -1.77
N ASP A 21 1.74 -5.49 -2.61
CA ASP A 21 2.06 -6.77 -3.23
C ASP A 21 1.87 -6.69 -4.76
N CYS A 22 2.58 -7.55 -5.48
CA CYS A 22 2.40 -7.75 -6.92
C CYS A 22 1.50 -8.97 -7.14
N GLU A 23 0.40 -8.79 -7.87
CA GLU A 23 -0.51 -9.85 -8.29
C GLU A 23 -0.17 -10.28 -9.73
N HIS A 24 0.18 -11.57 -9.88
CA HIS A 24 0.42 -12.25 -11.17
C HIS A 24 1.42 -11.56 -12.10
N GLY A 25 2.34 -10.74 -11.58
CA GLY A 25 3.40 -10.08 -12.35
C GLY A 25 2.94 -8.93 -13.27
N ILE A 26 1.64 -8.63 -13.33
CA ILE A 26 1.06 -7.62 -14.22
C ILE A 26 0.24 -6.56 -13.48
N SER A 27 -0.14 -6.83 -12.24
CA SER A 27 -0.98 -5.95 -11.43
C SER A 27 -0.40 -5.77 -10.05
N TRP A 28 -0.79 -4.67 -9.40
CA TRP A 28 -0.36 -4.33 -8.06
C TRP A 28 -1.56 -4.19 -7.16
N VAL A 29 -1.38 -4.51 -5.88
CA VAL A 29 -2.38 -4.33 -4.84
C VAL A 29 -1.74 -3.62 -3.66
N ALA A 30 -2.44 -2.62 -3.13
CA ALA A 30 -2.11 -2.01 -1.86
C ALA A 30 -3.24 -2.23 -0.86
N THR A 31 -2.88 -2.58 0.36
CA THR A 31 -3.81 -2.76 1.48
C THR A 31 -3.39 -1.87 2.64
N HIS A 32 -4.35 -1.11 3.15
CA HIS A 32 -4.22 -0.26 4.34
C HIS A 32 -4.96 -0.93 5.50
N TYR A 33 -4.23 -1.14 6.59
CA TYR A 33 -4.73 -1.80 7.78
C TYR A 33 -4.74 -0.86 8.98
N ASP A 34 -5.75 -1.00 9.84
CA ASP A 34 -5.77 -0.36 11.14
C ASP A 34 -4.73 -0.98 12.11
N LEU A 35 -4.66 -0.45 13.33
CA LEU A 35 -3.74 -0.93 14.38
C LEU A 35 -4.01 -2.37 14.82
N ASN A 36 -5.19 -2.93 14.50
CA ASN A 36 -5.59 -4.30 14.78
C ASN A 36 -5.50 -5.21 13.55
N LEU A 37 -4.81 -4.76 12.49
CA LEU A 37 -4.65 -5.48 11.22
C LEU A 37 -5.97 -5.74 10.47
N ARG A 38 -6.99 -4.92 10.71
CA ARG A 38 -8.22 -4.93 9.92
C ARG A 38 -8.05 -4.07 8.69
N VAL A 39 -8.51 -4.57 7.55
CA VAL A 39 -8.46 -3.80 6.29
C VAL A 39 -9.38 -2.59 6.40
N ILE A 40 -8.80 -1.39 6.31
CA ILE A 40 -9.52 -0.13 6.17
C ILE A 40 -9.83 0.10 4.70
N GLN A 41 -8.83 -0.03 3.85
CA GLN A 41 -8.92 0.21 2.42
C GLN A 41 -8.03 -0.75 1.64
N GLN A 42 -8.46 -1.10 0.42
CA GLN A 42 -7.66 -1.86 -0.52
C GLN A 42 -7.84 -1.28 -1.92
N ALA A 43 -6.76 -1.22 -2.68
CA ALA A 43 -6.78 -0.79 -4.07
C ALA A 43 -5.96 -1.75 -4.92
N ARG A 44 -6.44 -1.99 -6.15
CA ARG A 44 -5.75 -2.75 -7.19
C ARG A 44 -5.58 -1.87 -8.41
N GLY A 45 -4.46 -1.99 -9.09
CA GLY A 45 -4.22 -1.19 -10.28
C GLY A 45 -2.86 -1.41 -10.91
N SER A 46 -2.46 -0.42 -11.70
CA SER A 46 -1.12 -0.34 -12.24
C SER A 46 -0.11 -0.07 -11.12
N ASP A 47 1.16 -0.34 -11.42
CA ASP A 47 2.28 -0.02 -10.54
C ASP A 47 2.25 1.45 -10.08
N GLU A 48 2.13 2.38 -11.03
CA GLU A 48 2.15 3.81 -10.76
C GLU A 48 0.97 4.26 -9.91
N ASP A 49 -0.24 3.77 -10.21
CA ASP A 49 -1.44 4.16 -9.47
C ASP A 49 -1.38 3.66 -8.02
N VAL A 50 -0.94 2.43 -7.82
CA VAL A 50 -0.84 1.80 -6.50
C VAL A 50 0.23 2.48 -5.65
N HIS A 51 1.43 2.71 -6.16
CA HIS A 51 2.49 3.36 -5.39
C HIS A 51 2.21 4.84 -5.12
N ARG A 52 1.55 5.55 -6.05
CA ARG A 52 1.10 6.93 -5.80
C ARG A 52 0.05 6.98 -4.69
N LEU A 53 -0.89 6.04 -4.70
CA LEU A 53 -1.92 5.95 -3.66
C LEU A 53 -1.32 5.65 -2.28
N VAL A 54 -0.40 4.69 -2.21
CA VAL A 54 0.30 4.32 -0.97
C VAL A 54 1.11 5.49 -0.42
N ALA A 55 1.80 6.23 -1.29
CA ALA A 55 2.52 7.43 -0.88
C ALA A 55 1.57 8.49 -0.27
N GLY A 56 0.34 8.59 -0.79
CA GLY A 56 -0.72 9.41 -0.21
C GLY A 56 -1.14 8.92 1.18
N TRP A 57 -1.43 7.63 1.32
CA TRP A 57 -1.78 7.02 2.61
C TRP A 57 -0.69 7.17 3.65
N ALA A 58 0.58 7.06 3.27
CA ALA A 58 1.72 7.19 4.18
C ALA A 58 1.84 8.60 4.82
N GLN A 59 1.28 9.63 4.17
CA GLN A 59 1.28 11.01 4.69
C GLN A 59 0.07 11.34 5.56
N GLY A 60 -0.98 10.51 5.52
CA GLY A 60 -2.20 10.63 6.31
C GLY A 60 -1.98 10.35 7.79
#